data_AF-A0A411WUP8-F1
#
_entry.id   AF-A0A411WUP8-F1
#
_cell.length_a   1.000
_cell.length_b   1.000
_cell.length_c   1.000
_cell.angle_alpha   90.00
_cell.angle_beta   90.00
_cell.angle_gamma   90.00
#
_symmetry.space_group_name_H-M   'P 1'
#
loop_
_entity.id
_entity.type
_entity.pdbx_description
1 polymer ?
#
loop_
_entity_poly.entity_id
_entity_poly.type
_entity_poly.pdbx_seq_one_letter_code
_entity_poly.pdbx_strand_id
1 'polypeptide(L)'
;MGDRYAEERYDPSLAMCSKLALTFNGKTLAMTGGSKTYSYPAASGKPDKSGAFSYTKEAQIAGFSGPIPEGIYWINPDELWVNRWYKRGSEASWGKYRITIHPFTTTETYQRGGFFIHGGKVLGSIGCIDLTSHIDAFVADLQVEGAMRKCQIHLSVQYAPATP
;
A
#
# COMPACT_ATOMS: atom_id res chain seq x y z
N MET A 1 -17.02 -16.86 -13.75
CA MET A 1 -16.99 -15.46 -13.28
C MET A 1 -15.65 -14.89 -13.71
N GLY A 2 -15.64 -13.74 -14.38
CA GLY A 2 -14.39 -13.08 -14.80
C GLY A 2 -13.64 -12.47 -13.61
N ASP A 3 -12.36 -12.20 -13.80
CA ASP A 3 -11.55 -11.49 -12.82
C ASP A 3 -12.04 -10.04 -12.68
N ARG A 4 -12.69 -9.73 -11.55
CA ARG A 4 -13.29 -8.41 -11.27
C ARG A 4 -12.24 -7.28 -11.20
N TYR A 5 -10.98 -7.62 -10.92
CA TYR A 5 -9.91 -6.66 -10.71
C TYR A 5 -8.97 -6.57 -11.91
N ALA A 6 -9.30 -7.20 -13.04
CA ALA A 6 -8.47 -7.20 -14.23
C ALA A 6 -8.12 -5.78 -14.71
N GLU A 7 -9.06 -4.84 -14.62
CA GLU A 7 -8.87 -3.44 -15.03
C GLU A 7 -7.94 -2.65 -14.11
N GLU A 8 -7.68 -3.11 -12.89
CA GLU A 8 -6.75 -2.46 -11.97
C GLU A 8 -5.28 -2.77 -12.31
N ARG A 9 -5.01 -3.83 -13.11
CA ARG A 9 -3.66 -4.24 -13.48
C ARG A 9 -3.24 -3.63 -14.80
N TYR A 10 -2.43 -2.59 -14.74
CA TYR A 10 -1.95 -1.89 -15.92
C TYR A 10 -0.63 -1.17 -15.66
N ASP A 11 0.08 -0.91 -16.76
CA ASP A 11 1.33 -0.16 -16.75
C ASP A 11 0.99 1.33 -16.97
N PRO A 12 1.37 2.23 -16.07
CA PRO A 12 1.03 3.64 -16.17
C PRO A 12 1.81 4.33 -17.29
N SER A 13 1.14 5.17 -18.06
CA SER A 13 1.78 6.10 -18.99
C SER A 13 2.32 7.38 -18.32
N LEU A 14 2.30 7.43 -16.99
CA LEU A 14 2.69 8.61 -16.20
C LEU A 14 4.22 8.73 -16.13
N ALA A 15 4.74 9.95 -16.01
CA ALA A 15 6.16 10.15 -15.69
C ALA A 15 6.45 9.75 -14.23
N MET A 16 7.70 9.39 -13.91
CA MET A 16 8.12 9.12 -12.53
C MET A 16 8.09 10.40 -11.68
N CYS A 17 7.63 10.29 -10.42
CA CYS A 17 7.76 11.37 -9.46
C CYS A 17 9.22 11.46 -8.97
N SER A 18 10.05 12.24 -9.67
CA SER A 18 11.47 12.36 -9.32
C SER A 18 12.14 10.97 -9.31
N LYS A 19 13.04 10.72 -8.36
CA LYS A 19 13.68 9.43 -8.08
C LYS A 19 13.00 8.66 -6.95
N LEU A 20 11.79 9.05 -6.53
CA LEU A 20 11.11 8.45 -5.39
C LEU A 20 10.74 6.99 -5.68
N ALA A 21 10.93 6.14 -4.66
CA ALA A 21 10.51 4.75 -4.68
C ALA A 21 10.01 4.32 -3.30
N LEU A 22 9.08 3.36 -3.28
CA LEU A 22 8.54 2.75 -2.07
C LEU A 22 8.91 1.27 -1.99
N THR A 23 9.21 0.79 -0.79
CA THR A 23 9.44 -0.63 -0.51
C THR A 23 8.68 -1.04 0.74
N PHE A 24 7.85 -2.08 0.64
CA PHE A 24 7.15 -2.68 1.77
C PHE A 24 7.64 -4.11 2.02
N ASN A 25 8.00 -4.40 3.28
CA ASN A 25 8.57 -5.69 3.67
C ASN A 25 7.73 -6.52 4.66
N GLY A 26 6.47 -6.13 4.89
CA GLY A 26 5.60 -6.76 5.89
C GLY A 26 5.73 -6.16 7.30
N LYS A 27 6.67 -5.25 7.52
CA LYS A 27 6.82 -4.54 8.82
C LYS A 27 6.94 -3.04 8.66
N THR A 28 7.55 -2.60 7.56
CA THR A 28 7.81 -1.19 7.29
C THR A 28 7.55 -0.87 5.83
N LEU A 29 6.92 0.28 5.59
CA LEU A 29 6.94 0.95 4.30
C LEU A 29 8.07 1.99 4.32
N ALA A 30 9.05 1.83 3.43
CA ALA A 30 10.16 2.77 3.28
C ALA A 30 9.98 3.62 2.03
N MET A 31 10.36 4.90 2.11
CA MET A 31 10.43 5.82 0.96
C MET A 31 11.88 6.29 0.77
N THR A 32 12.40 6.13 -0.44
CA THR A 32 13.79 6.47 -0.81
C THR A 32 13.84 7.36 -2.04
N GLY A 33 15.03 7.88 -2.36
CA GLY A 33 15.26 8.70 -3.57
C GLY A 33 14.91 10.18 -3.45
N GLY A 34 14.36 10.59 -2.31
CA GLY A 34 14.16 11.99 -1.94
C GLY A 34 15.38 12.61 -1.25
N SER A 35 15.16 13.66 -0.46
CA SER A 35 16.19 14.33 0.34
C SER A 35 16.82 13.42 1.42
N LYS A 36 16.06 12.44 1.90
CA LYS A 36 16.49 11.40 2.85
C LYS A 36 15.66 10.13 2.69
N THR A 37 16.03 9.09 3.43
CA THR A 37 15.22 7.87 3.56
C THR A 37 14.22 8.02 4.69
N TYR A 38 12.97 7.67 4.42
CA TYR A 38 11.88 7.62 5.39
C TYR A 38 11.45 6.16 5.62
N SER A 39 10.95 5.86 6.81
CA SER A 39 10.46 4.53 7.17
C SER A 39 9.28 4.63 8.14
N TYR A 40 8.22 3.91 7.84
CA TYR A 40 6.97 3.92 8.60
C TYR A 40 6.61 2.49 8.99
N PRO A 41 6.33 2.22 10.28
CA PRO A 41 5.71 0.96 10.68
C PRO A 41 4.42 0.71 9.90
N ALA A 42 4.28 -0.49 9.34
CA ALA A 42 3.16 -0.86 8.52
C ALA A 42 2.91 -2.37 8.55
N ALA A 43 1.67 -2.79 8.29
CA ALA A 43 1.31 -4.20 8.14
C ALA A 43 0.35 -4.42 6.98
N SER A 44 0.20 -5.68 6.57
CA SER A 44 -0.79 -6.08 5.59
C SER A 44 -1.39 -7.44 5.94
N GLY A 45 -2.67 -7.62 5.62
CA GLY A 45 -3.41 -8.82 5.99
C GLY A 45 -3.94 -8.74 7.42
N LYS A 46 -4.66 -9.79 7.84
CA LYS A 46 -5.20 -9.90 9.19
C LYS A 46 -4.21 -10.63 10.08
N PRO A 47 -3.93 -10.12 11.29
CA PRO A 47 -3.13 -10.86 12.24
C PRO A 47 -3.92 -12.08 12.75
N ASP A 48 -3.19 -13.09 13.21
CA ASP A 48 -3.77 -14.20 13.95
C ASP A 48 -4.13 -13.80 15.39
N LYS A 49 -4.60 -14.77 16.20
CA LYS A 49 -5.00 -14.52 17.60
C LYS A 49 -3.84 -14.05 18.49
N SER A 50 -2.60 -14.27 18.08
CA SER A 50 -1.40 -13.82 18.78
C SER A 50 -0.91 -12.44 18.32
N GLY A 51 -1.55 -11.86 17.30
CA GLY A 51 -1.13 -10.60 16.70
C GLY A 51 -0.10 -10.77 15.58
N ALA A 52 0.23 -12.00 15.18
CA ALA A 52 1.24 -12.27 14.16
C ALA A 52 0.64 -12.23 12.75
N PHE A 53 1.40 -11.70 11.78
CA PHE A 53 1.01 -11.63 10.37
C PHE A 53 1.71 -12.74 9.58
N SER A 54 0.98 -13.40 8.69
CA SER A 54 1.52 -14.41 7.78
C SER A 54 1.71 -13.82 6.38
N TYR A 55 2.92 -13.98 5.85
CA TYR A 55 3.34 -13.47 4.55
C TYR A 55 3.68 -14.58 3.54
N THR A 56 3.34 -15.83 3.84
CA THR A 56 3.56 -16.96 2.93
C THR A 56 2.76 -16.80 1.64
N LYS A 57 3.13 -17.54 0.59
CA LYS A 57 2.41 -17.50 -0.69
C LYS A 57 0.95 -17.94 -0.53
N GLU A 58 0.69 -18.92 0.31
CA GLU A 58 -0.66 -19.39 0.64
C GLU A 58 -1.48 -18.28 1.31
N ALA A 59 -0.86 -17.51 2.21
CA ALA A 59 -1.52 -16.35 2.83
C ALA A 59 -1.82 -15.26 1.80
N GLN A 60 -0.90 -14.98 0.86
CA GLN A 60 -1.10 -13.98 -0.21
C GLN A 60 -2.26 -14.35 -1.15
N ILE A 61 -2.58 -15.63 -1.34
CA ILE A 61 -3.73 -16.11 -2.13
C ILE A 61 -5.05 -15.89 -1.39
N ALA A 62 -5.06 -15.82 -0.06
CA ALA A 62 -6.27 -15.75 0.75
C ALA A 62 -7.01 -14.41 0.58
N GLY A 63 -8.08 -14.39 -0.22
CA GLY A 63 -8.80 -13.18 -0.61
C GLY A 63 -9.36 -12.30 0.52
N PHE A 64 -9.81 -12.90 1.64
CA PHE A 64 -10.54 -12.19 2.71
C PHE A 64 -9.72 -11.93 4.00
N SER A 65 -8.44 -12.29 3.99
CA SER A 65 -7.55 -12.17 5.16
C SER A 65 -6.08 -11.96 4.81
N GLY A 66 -5.67 -12.26 3.58
CA GLY A 66 -4.28 -12.27 3.18
C GLY A 66 -3.65 -10.89 3.07
N PRO A 67 -2.32 -10.80 3.23
CA PRO A 67 -1.56 -9.59 2.94
C PRO A 67 -1.62 -9.24 1.46
N ILE A 68 -1.17 -8.04 1.08
CA ILE A 68 -0.95 -7.68 -0.31
C ILE A 68 0.01 -8.71 -0.94
N PRO A 69 -0.26 -9.25 -2.13
CA PRO A 69 0.68 -10.15 -2.79
C PRO A 69 2.04 -9.48 -3.03
N GLU A 70 3.11 -10.27 -3.07
CA GLU A 70 4.42 -9.76 -3.47
C GLU A 70 4.43 -9.43 -4.97
N GLY A 71 5.14 -8.38 -5.32
CA GLY A 71 5.22 -7.90 -6.69
C GLY A 71 5.58 -6.44 -6.79
N ILE A 72 5.47 -5.93 -8.00
CA ILE A 72 5.71 -4.52 -8.31
C ILE A 72 4.38 -3.83 -8.57
N TYR A 73 4.19 -2.73 -7.86
CA TYR A 73 3.01 -1.90 -7.89
C TYR A 73 3.43 -0.46 -8.13
N TRP A 74 2.47 0.43 -8.26
CA TRP A 74 2.71 1.85 -8.27
C TRP A 74 1.54 2.59 -7.62
N ILE A 75 1.82 3.82 -7.21
CA ILE A 75 0.84 4.77 -6.72
C ILE A 75 0.92 6.05 -7.55
N ASN A 76 -0.20 6.76 -7.65
CA ASN A 76 -0.24 8.13 -8.15
C ASN A 76 -0.60 9.07 -6.99
N PRO A 77 0.32 9.95 -6.53
CA PRO A 77 0.03 10.88 -5.44
C PRO A 77 -1.19 11.79 -5.69
N ASP A 78 -1.56 12.04 -6.94
CA ASP A 78 -2.78 12.80 -7.30
C ASP A 78 -4.08 12.06 -6.92
N GLU A 79 -4.02 10.74 -6.71
CA GLU A 79 -5.15 9.92 -6.25
C GLU A 79 -5.29 9.87 -4.72
N LEU A 80 -4.51 10.69 -4.01
CA LEU A 80 -4.62 10.79 -2.56
C LEU A 80 -6.01 11.26 -2.17
N TRP A 81 -6.76 10.35 -1.53
CA TRP A 81 -8.04 10.68 -0.93
C TRP A 81 -7.83 11.19 0.49
N VAL A 82 -8.45 12.33 0.78
CA VAL A 82 -8.47 12.95 2.11
C VAL A 82 -9.83 12.71 2.75
N ASN A 83 -9.83 12.17 3.96
CA ASN A 83 -11.03 12.01 4.76
C ASN A 83 -11.46 13.39 5.28
N ARG A 84 -12.35 14.04 4.54
CA ARG A 84 -12.84 15.38 4.87
C ARG A 84 -14.09 15.30 5.71
N TRP A 85 -14.27 16.32 6.57
CA TRP A 85 -15.37 16.39 7.53
C TRP A 85 -16.78 16.29 6.91
N TYR A 86 -16.93 16.63 5.62
CA TYR A 86 -18.19 16.61 4.87
C TYR A 86 -18.39 15.37 3.98
N LYS A 87 -17.41 14.47 3.89
CA LYS A 87 -17.50 13.18 3.17
C LYS A 87 -16.70 12.13 3.93
N ARG A 88 -17.19 11.82 5.14
CA ARG A 88 -16.47 11.00 6.12
C ARG A 88 -16.49 9.52 5.71
N GLY A 89 -15.31 8.98 5.42
CA GLY A 89 -15.07 7.56 5.61
C GLY A 89 -14.82 7.26 7.09
N SER A 90 -14.91 6.00 7.50
CA SER A 90 -14.52 5.60 8.85
C SER A 90 -13.04 5.92 9.09
N GLU A 91 -12.74 6.98 9.86
CA GLU A 91 -11.36 7.29 10.27
C GLU A 91 -10.73 6.13 11.06
N ALA A 92 -11.54 5.37 11.78
CA ALA A 92 -11.06 4.18 12.48
C ALA A 92 -10.51 3.11 11.52
N SER A 93 -11.06 3.03 10.30
CA SER A 93 -10.69 2.01 9.30
C SER A 93 -9.72 2.53 8.23
N TRP A 94 -9.74 3.83 7.92
CA TRP A 94 -8.99 4.41 6.80
C TRP A 94 -8.04 5.53 7.21
N GLY A 95 -8.11 6.00 8.45
CA GLY A 95 -7.38 7.18 8.90
C GLY A 95 -7.83 8.46 8.16
N LYS A 96 -6.92 9.42 8.12
CA LYS A 96 -7.12 10.72 7.46
C LYS A 96 -6.88 10.65 5.95
N TYR A 97 -6.10 9.68 5.49
CA TYR A 97 -5.72 9.56 4.09
C TYR A 97 -5.74 8.12 3.62
N ARG A 98 -6.04 7.93 2.33
CA ARG A 98 -5.75 6.69 1.62
C ARG A 98 -5.30 7.00 0.19
N ILE A 99 -4.44 6.15 -0.37
CA ILE A 99 -3.98 6.24 -1.75
C ILE A 99 -4.09 4.88 -2.40
N THR A 100 -4.59 4.84 -3.63
CA THR A 100 -4.78 3.61 -4.39
C THR A 100 -3.43 3.01 -4.77
N ILE A 101 -3.31 1.69 -4.67
CA ILE A 101 -2.18 0.91 -5.16
C ILE A 101 -2.63 0.19 -6.42
N HIS A 102 -1.93 0.42 -7.53
CA HIS A 102 -2.19 -0.23 -8.81
C HIS A 102 -1.11 -1.29 -9.05
N PRO A 103 -1.48 -2.56 -9.32
CA PRO A 103 -0.52 -3.56 -9.75
C PRO A 103 -0.06 -3.29 -11.19
N PHE A 104 1.22 -3.49 -11.45
CA PHE A 104 1.69 -3.62 -12.83
C PHE A 104 1.11 -4.87 -13.49
N THR A 105 1.10 -4.91 -14.82
CA THR A 105 0.66 -6.09 -15.59
C THR A 105 1.46 -7.36 -15.27
N THR A 106 2.67 -7.21 -14.76
CA THR A 106 3.59 -8.28 -14.37
C THR A 106 3.35 -8.84 -12.97
N THR A 107 2.46 -8.23 -12.18
CA THR A 107 2.21 -8.63 -10.79
C THR A 107 1.01 -9.56 -10.69
N GLU A 108 1.26 -10.78 -10.20
CA GLU A 108 0.21 -11.75 -9.91
C GLU A 108 -0.53 -11.35 -8.63
N THR A 109 -1.83 -11.08 -8.76
CA THR A 109 -2.67 -10.66 -7.63
C THR A 109 -3.63 -11.74 -7.15
N TYR A 110 -3.65 -12.91 -7.78
CA TYR A 110 -4.55 -14.02 -7.46
C TYR A 110 -6.03 -13.60 -7.51
N GLN A 111 -6.39 -12.81 -8.53
CA GLN A 111 -7.74 -12.22 -8.70
C GLN A 111 -8.17 -11.34 -7.53
N ARG A 112 -7.22 -10.73 -6.82
CA ARG A 112 -7.45 -9.73 -5.78
C ARG A 112 -7.10 -8.34 -6.29
N GLY A 113 -7.69 -7.33 -5.66
CA GLY A 113 -7.48 -5.92 -5.96
C GLY A 113 -8.14 -5.03 -4.91
N GLY A 114 -8.35 -3.76 -5.23
CA GLY A 114 -8.81 -2.76 -4.29
C GLY A 114 -7.78 -2.47 -3.19
N PHE A 115 -6.51 -2.42 -3.56
CA PHE A 115 -5.41 -2.21 -2.63
C PHE A 115 -5.17 -0.72 -2.37
N PHE A 116 -4.86 -0.38 -1.12
CA PHE A 116 -4.58 0.99 -0.70
C PHE A 116 -3.39 1.03 0.25
N ILE A 117 -2.69 2.17 0.29
CA ILE A 117 -1.94 2.59 1.48
C ILE A 117 -2.90 3.46 2.29
N HIS A 118 -3.14 3.14 3.56
CA HIS A 118 -4.07 3.89 4.40
C HIS A 118 -3.60 3.93 5.86
N GLY A 119 -4.32 4.68 6.68
CA GLY A 119 -4.18 4.63 8.13
C GLY A 119 -5.39 4.01 8.82
N GLY A 120 -5.49 4.23 10.12
CA GLY A 120 -6.57 3.67 10.91
C GLY A 120 -6.16 3.51 12.37
N LYS A 121 -7.05 2.97 13.18
CA LYS A 121 -6.81 2.73 14.61
C LYS A 121 -6.28 1.33 14.90
N VAL A 122 -6.57 0.37 14.04
CA VAL A 122 -6.25 -1.05 14.24
C VAL A 122 -5.34 -1.49 13.13
N LEU A 123 -4.14 -1.95 13.48
CA LEU A 123 -3.14 -2.42 12.54
C LEU A 123 -3.61 -3.68 11.80
N GLY A 124 -3.62 -3.60 10.47
CA GLY A 124 -3.90 -4.72 9.59
C GLY A 124 -5.07 -4.46 8.64
N SER A 125 -5.20 -5.30 7.62
CA SER A 125 -6.15 -5.07 6.52
C SER A 125 -6.50 -6.37 5.79
N ILE A 126 -7.19 -6.29 4.65
CA ILE A 126 -7.46 -7.44 3.77
C ILE A 126 -6.63 -7.31 2.47
N GLY A 127 -5.36 -6.94 2.63
CA GLY A 127 -4.41 -6.77 1.52
C GLY A 127 -4.05 -5.33 1.20
N CYS A 128 -4.42 -4.37 2.04
CA CYS A 128 -3.87 -3.01 1.98
C CYS A 128 -2.56 -2.92 2.77
N ILE A 129 -1.81 -1.85 2.59
CA ILE A 129 -0.66 -1.49 3.46
C ILE A 129 -1.19 -0.48 4.49
N ASP A 130 -1.33 -0.93 5.73
CA ASP A 130 -1.87 -0.11 6.82
C ASP A 130 -0.75 0.48 7.67
N LEU A 131 -0.72 1.82 7.71
CA LEU A 131 0.24 2.63 8.47
C LEU A 131 -0.32 3.09 9.81
N THR A 132 -1.58 2.80 10.12
CA THR A 132 -2.30 3.29 11.31
C THR A 132 -2.21 4.81 11.46
N SER A 133 -1.58 5.31 12.53
CA SER A 133 -1.34 6.73 12.77
C SER A 133 -0.17 7.32 11.96
N HIS A 134 0.67 6.49 11.33
CA HIS A 134 1.82 6.94 10.55
C HIS A 134 1.44 7.42 9.14
N ILE A 135 0.18 7.27 8.72
CA ILE A 135 -0.27 7.75 7.41
C ILE A 135 -0.11 9.27 7.26
N ASP A 136 -0.29 10.02 8.34
CA ASP A 136 -0.16 11.48 8.34
C ASP A 136 1.27 11.92 8.06
N ALA A 137 2.25 11.23 8.67
CA ALA A 137 3.67 11.48 8.43
C ALA A 137 4.06 11.12 6.99
N PHE A 138 3.63 9.95 6.50
CA PHE A 138 3.87 9.53 5.12
C PHE A 138 3.37 10.54 4.09
N VAL A 139 2.16 11.06 4.27
CA VAL A 139 1.59 12.07 3.35
C VAL A 139 2.32 13.40 3.45
N ALA A 140 2.71 13.83 4.65
CA ALA A 140 3.49 15.05 4.83
C ALA A 140 4.86 14.94 4.14
N ASP A 141 5.53 13.80 4.24
CA ASP A 141 6.82 13.57 3.62
C ASP A 141 6.72 13.49 2.08
N LEU A 142 5.66 12.85 1.53
CA LEU A 142 5.36 12.90 0.09
C LEU A 142 5.18 14.34 -0.42
N GLN A 143 4.53 15.19 0.37
CA GLN A 143 4.37 16.62 0.06
C GLN A 143 5.70 17.35 0.03
N VAL A 144 6.53 17.15 1.04
CA VAL A 144 7.86 17.78 1.14
C VAL A 144 8.77 17.38 -0.02
N GLU A 145 8.74 16.12 -0.42
CA GLU A 145 9.51 15.62 -1.57
C GLU A 145 8.91 16.01 -2.93
N GLY A 146 7.85 16.83 -2.93
CA GLY A 146 7.24 17.39 -4.13
C GLY A 146 6.48 16.35 -4.96
N ALA A 147 6.02 15.26 -4.35
CA ALA A 147 5.35 14.16 -5.05
C ALA A 147 3.88 14.46 -5.40
N MET A 148 3.24 15.46 -4.79
CA MET A 148 1.80 15.76 -4.96
C MET A 148 1.45 16.35 -6.33
N ARG A 149 1.60 15.54 -7.38
CA ARG A 149 1.27 15.85 -8.76
C ARG A 149 0.94 14.55 -9.49
N LYS A 150 0.44 14.67 -10.72
CA LYS A 150 0.14 13.53 -11.58
C LYS A 150 1.44 12.87 -12.10
N CYS A 151 1.91 11.86 -11.38
CA CYS A 151 3.10 11.07 -11.68
C CYS A 151 2.99 9.68 -11.02
N GLN A 152 3.87 8.75 -11.36
CA GLN A 152 3.94 7.43 -10.74
C GLN A 152 5.11 7.32 -9.75
N ILE A 153 4.89 6.63 -8.63
CA ILE A 153 5.93 6.15 -7.72
C ILE A 153 5.82 4.64 -7.67
N HIS A 154 6.92 3.94 -7.93
CA HIS A 154 6.94 2.48 -7.85
C HIS A 154 6.93 2.03 -6.40
N LEU A 155 6.16 0.98 -6.13
CA LEU A 155 6.04 0.31 -4.86
C LEU A 155 6.45 -1.15 -5.04
N SER A 156 7.54 -1.55 -4.41
CA SER A 156 7.96 -2.94 -4.36
C SER A 156 7.46 -3.60 -3.08
N VAL A 157 6.71 -4.69 -3.20
CA VAL A 157 6.30 -5.54 -2.07
C VAL A 157 7.15 -6.81 -2.07
N GLN A 158 7.97 -6.99 -1.03
CA GLN A 158 8.86 -8.14 -0.88
C GLN A 158 8.94 -8.56 0.58
N TYR A 159 8.49 -9.76 0.91
CA TYR A 159 8.55 -10.28 2.27
C TYR A 159 9.85 -11.04 2.48
N ALA A 160 10.38 -10.98 3.70
CA ALA A 160 11.51 -11.83 4.06
C ALA A 160 11.07 -13.31 3.94
N PRO A 161 11.94 -14.21 3.45
CA PRO A 161 11.65 -15.64 3.44
C PRO A 161 11.31 -16.08 4.88
N ALA A 162 10.32 -16.98 5.00
CA ALA A 162 10.00 -17.57 6.29
C ALA A 162 11.27 -18.20 6.86
N THR A 163 11.69 -17.77 8.05
CA THR A 163 12.79 -18.42 8.76
C THR A 163 12.39 -19.89 8.96
N PRO A 164 13.23 -20.86 8.58
CA PRO A 164 12.92 -22.29 8.72
C PRO A 164 12.70 -22.71 10.17
#